data_AF-A0A699YPL6-F1
#
_entry.id   AF-A0A699YPL6-F1
#
_cell.length_a   1.000
_cell.length_b   1.000
_cell.length_c   1.000
_cell.angle_alpha   90.00
_cell.angle_beta   90.00
_cell.angle_gamma   90.00
#
_symmetry.space_group_name_H-M   'P 1'
#
loop_
_entity.id
_entity.type
_entity.pdbx_description
1 polymer ?
#
loop_
_entity_poly.entity_id
_entity_poly.type
_entity_poly.pdbx_seq_one_letter_code
_entity_poly.pdbx_strand_id
1 'polypeptide(L)'
;MLLRHGGTGCALRKLHVWARNVPRAMARTSAPSKPQEPDLFHMGQSTLKVSRSQLHGPIREKLVAAMKERLGDSPAVGVALGGDAFHVYSSDGELIFKQEAYMHYLFGVSEEGWWGAVDLFSGQAHLFMPRLPEAYAVWMGPLKSCQDYRLKTCPAHCARYSAASRGPGPTPRQLTRRHPLKTEQEVAILRYANQVGSAAHVAMMRAAEPGLMEYQLEAT
;
A
#
# COMPACT_ATOMS: atom_id res chain seq x y z
N MET A 1 -20.98 17.62 -54.86
CA MET A 1 -22.29 18.19 -54.45
C MET A 1 -22.01 19.05 -53.23
N LEU A 2 -22.00 20.37 -53.44
CA LEU A 2 -21.87 21.38 -52.39
C LEU A 2 -23.10 21.34 -51.47
N LEU A 3 -22.92 21.60 -50.18
CA LEU A 3 -23.80 22.47 -49.39
C LEU A 3 -23.05 22.92 -48.13
N ARG A 4 -22.65 24.19 -48.13
CA ARG A 4 -22.41 25.00 -46.94
C ARG A 4 -23.75 25.56 -46.48
N HIS A 5 -23.94 25.66 -45.16
CA HIS A 5 -24.61 26.70 -44.35
C HIS A 5 -24.71 26.09 -42.93
N GLY A 6 -24.38 26.71 -41.80
CA GLY A 6 -24.17 28.09 -41.45
C GLY A 6 -24.84 28.31 -40.08
N GLY A 7 -24.09 28.81 -39.10
CA GLY A 7 -24.65 29.66 -38.03
C GLY A 7 -25.06 29.02 -36.70
N THR A 8 -24.20 29.29 -35.71
CA THR A 8 -24.52 29.94 -34.41
C THR A 8 -25.63 29.39 -33.51
N GLY A 9 -25.28 29.14 -32.24
CA GLY A 9 -26.27 29.26 -31.16
C GLY A 9 -26.01 28.40 -29.92
N CYS A 10 -25.12 28.89 -29.06
CA CYS A 10 -25.17 28.80 -27.60
C CYS A 10 -26.36 28.01 -26.99
N ALA A 11 -26.10 26.82 -26.45
CA ALA A 11 -27.00 26.13 -25.53
C ALA A 11 -26.24 25.45 -24.37
N LEU A 12 -25.25 26.16 -23.82
CA LEU A 12 -24.75 25.94 -22.46
C LEU A 12 -25.73 26.60 -21.49
N ARG A 13 -26.71 25.85 -20.96
CA ARG A 13 -27.47 26.18 -19.73
C ARG A 13 -28.58 25.16 -19.44
N LYS A 14 -28.26 23.89 -19.14
CA LYS A 14 -29.15 22.99 -18.37
C LYS A 14 -28.33 21.94 -17.59
N LEU A 15 -27.57 22.38 -16.60
CA LEU A 15 -26.93 21.50 -15.59
C LEU A 15 -26.76 22.23 -14.24
N HIS A 16 -27.72 23.11 -13.93
CA HIS A 16 -27.67 23.99 -12.76
C HIS A 16 -29.01 24.00 -12.01
N VAL A 17 -29.58 22.82 -11.70
CA VAL A 17 -30.77 22.76 -10.82
C VAL A 17 -30.74 21.59 -9.81
N TRP A 18 -29.76 20.67 -9.85
CA TRP A 18 -29.74 19.52 -8.92
C TRP A 18 -28.79 19.65 -7.72
N ALA A 19 -28.23 20.85 -7.45
CA ALA A 19 -27.23 21.04 -6.40
C ALA A 19 -27.71 21.87 -5.18
N ARG A 20 -28.99 22.23 -5.10
CA ARG A 20 -29.47 23.20 -4.07
C ARG A 20 -30.27 22.63 -2.91
N ASN A 21 -30.70 21.37 -2.92
CA ASN A 21 -31.61 20.83 -1.90
C ASN A 21 -31.12 19.51 -1.25
N VAL A 22 -29.83 19.43 -0.89
CA VAL A 22 -29.41 18.46 0.13
C VAL A 22 -29.42 19.19 1.48
N PRO A 23 -30.23 18.75 2.46
CA PRO A 23 -30.21 19.35 3.80
C PRO A 23 -28.79 19.26 4.36
N ARG A 24 -28.25 20.41 4.77
CA ARG A 24 -26.97 20.56 5.46
C ARG A 24 -27.07 20.01 6.90
N ALA A 25 -27.43 18.74 7.04
CA ALA A 25 -27.61 18.07 8.31
C ALA A 25 -26.38 17.20 8.61
N MET A 26 -25.63 17.62 9.63
CA MET A 26 -24.63 16.81 10.36
C MET A 26 -23.38 16.37 9.59
N ALA A 27 -22.66 17.31 8.99
CA ALA A 27 -21.20 17.19 8.98
C ALA A 27 -20.73 17.40 10.43
N ARG A 28 -20.60 16.31 11.19
CA ARG A 28 -19.77 16.30 12.40
C ARG A 28 -18.36 16.68 11.93
N THR A 29 -17.97 17.92 12.13
CA THR A 29 -16.58 18.35 11.98
C THR A 29 -15.78 17.63 13.04
N SER A 30 -15.31 16.42 12.73
CA SER A 30 -14.17 15.85 13.41
C SER A 30 -13.05 16.89 13.35
N ALA A 31 -12.42 17.18 14.49
CA ALA A 31 -11.26 18.06 14.55
C ALA A 31 -10.29 17.68 13.42
N PRO A 32 -9.66 18.66 12.73
CA PRO A 32 -8.68 18.34 11.71
C PRO A 32 -7.55 17.57 12.38
N SER A 33 -7.49 16.27 12.14
CA SER A 33 -6.31 15.48 12.46
C SER A 33 -5.14 16.18 11.79
N LYS A 34 -4.11 16.54 12.55
CA LYS A 34 -2.88 17.14 12.00
C LYS A 34 -2.49 16.36 10.75
N PRO A 35 -2.09 17.03 9.65
CA PRO A 35 -1.65 16.33 8.44
C PRO A 35 -0.55 15.37 8.87
N GLN A 36 -0.84 14.07 8.80
CA GLN A 36 0.16 13.05 9.04
C GLN A 36 1.26 13.28 8.01
N GLU A 37 2.51 13.39 8.45
CA GLU A 37 3.64 13.46 7.54
C GLU A 37 3.56 12.23 6.63
N PRO A 38 3.38 12.40 5.30
CA PRO A 38 2.92 11.30 4.45
C PRO A 38 3.92 10.14 4.38
N ASP A 39 5.21 10.42 4.58
CA ASP A 39 6.30 9.44 4.52
C ASP A 39 6.46 8.62 5.82
N LEU A 40 5.95 9.11 6.95
CA LEU A 40 6.18 8.51 8.26
C LEU A 40 5.10 7.48 8.59
N PHE A 41 5.49 6.22 8.76
CA PHE A 41 4.60 5.17 9.26
C PHE A 41 4.69 5.06 10.78
N HIS A 42 3.54 5.12 11.44
CA HIS A 42 3.39 4.87 12.88
C HIS A 42 1.94 4.45 13.19
N MET A 43 1.74 3.72 14.29
CA MET A 43 0.42 3.21 14.72
C MET A 43 -0.05 3.86 16.04
N GLY A 44 0.62 4.92 16.49
CA GLY A 44 0.28 5.63 17.72
C GLY A 44 1.39 6.58 18.14
N GLN A 45 1.29 7.10 19.36
CA GLN A 45 2.29 8.00 19.93
C GLN A 45 3.52 7.26 20.47
N SER A 46 3.32 6.06 21.02
CA SER A 46 4.36 5.22 21.63
C SER A 46 5.01 4.22 20.64
N THR A 47 4.51 4.15 19.41
CA THR A 47 5.00 3.19 18.41
C THR A 47 6.21 3.72 17.65
N LEU A 48 7.10 2.82 17.21
CA LEU A 48 8.24 3.20 16.37
C LEU A 48 7.78 3.94 15.12
N LYS A 49 8.40 5.09 14.85
CA LYS A 49 8.19 5.87 13.64
C LYS A 49 9.17 5.39 12.57
N VAL A 50 8.65 4.98 11.42
CA VAL A 50 9.44 4.42 10.32
C VAL A 50 9.27 5.30 9.08
N SER A 51 10.35 5.89 8.59
CA SER A 51 10.33 6.59 7.28
C SER A 51 10.33 5.55 6.16
N ARG A 52 9.33 5.62 5.28
CA ARG A 52 9.15 4.67 4.18
C ARG A 52 10.14 4.92 3.06
N SER A 53 10.41 6.18 2.72
CA SER A 53 11.42 6.57 1.73
C SER A 53 12.81 6.03 2.09
N GLN A 54 13.23 6.21 3.34
CA GLN A 54 14.52 5.74 3.83
C GLN A 54 14.62 4.22 3.99
N LEU A 55 13.50 3.54 4.26
CA LEU A 55 13.48 2.08 4.36
C LEU A 55 13.50 1.43 2.98
N HIS A 56 12.55 1.77 2.11
CA HIS A 56 12.32 1.05 0.85
C HIS A 56 13.22 1.50 -0.30
N GLY A 57 13.72 2.75 -0.29
CA GLY A 57 14.64 3.25 -1.32
C GLY A 57 15.91 2.40 -1.44
N PRO A 58 16.71 2.29 -0.36
CA PRO A 58 17.94 1.49 -0.36
C PRO A 58 17.70 0.01 -0.66
N ILE A 59 16.54 -0.53 -0.26
CA ILE A 59 16.16 -1.92 -0.56
C ILE A 59 16.04 -2.13 -2.08
N ARG A 60 15.37 -1.20 -2.78
CA ARG A 60 15.22 -1.27 -4.24
C ARG A 60 16.55 -1.08 -4.96
N GLU A 61 17.39 -0.17 -4.48
CA GLU A 61 18.75 0.03 -5.02
C GLU A 61 19.60 -1.24 -4.90
N LYS A 62 19.57 -1.89 -3.73
CA LYS A 62 20.23 -3.19 -3.51
C LYS A 62 19.69 -4.26 -4.45
N LEU A 63 18.38 -4.32 -4.66
CA LEU A 63 17.76 -5.26 -5.61
C LEU A 63 18.26 -5.00 -7.03
N VAL A 64 18.22 -3.75 -7.49
CA VAL A 64 18.64 -3.38 -8.85
C VAL A 64 20.12 -3.70 -9.05
N ALA A 65 20.99 -3.34 -8.10
CA ALA A 65 22.41 -3.67 -8.15
C ALA A 65 22.64 -5.20 -8.22
N ALA A 66 21.90 -5.97 -7.42
CA ALA A 66 21.98 -7.42 -7.41
C ALA A 66 21.49 -8.07 -8.71
N MET A 67 20.48 -7.50 -9.35
CA MET A 67 19.95 -8.01 -10.61
C MET A 67 20.87 -7.63 -11.78
N LYS A 68 21.45 -6.43 -11.78
CA LYS A 68 22.43 -6.00 -12.80
C LYS A 68 23.66 -6.91 -12.85
N GLU A 69 24.17 -7.33 -11.69
CA GLU A 69 25.27 -8.29 -11.60
C GLU A 69 24.95 -9.64 -12.27
N ARG A 70 23.67 -10.04 -12.30
CA ARG A 70 23.24 -11.35 -12.80
C ARG A 70 22.76 -11.33 -14.25
N LEU A 71 22.08 -10.27 -14.66
CA LEU A 71 21.41 -10.14 -15.96
C LEU A 71 22.22 -9.31 -16.97
N GLY A 72 23.30 -8.65 -16.52
CA GLY A 72 24.04 -7.69 -17.34
C GLY A 72 23.19 -6.48 -17.72
N ASP A 73 23.48 -5.87 -18.88
CA ASP A 73 22.80 -4.66 -19.39
C ASP A 73 21.49 -4.95 -20.15
N SER A 74 20.93 -6.16 -20.01
CA SER A 74 19.68 -6.51 -20.70
C SER A 74 18.49 -5.73 -20.11
N PRO A 75 17.62 -5.14 -20.95
CA PRO A 75 16.42 -4.47 -20.46
C PRO A 75 15.45 -5.50 -19.88
N ALA A 76 15.37 -5.57 -18.55
CA ALA A 76 14.50 -6.48 -17.83
C ALA A 76 13.65 -5.69 -16.83
N VAL A 77 12.35 -6.00 -16.78
CA VAL A 77 11.41 -5.41 -15.83
C VAL A 77 11.03 -6.47 -14.81
N GLY A 78 11.30 -6.21 -13.53
CA GLY A 78 10.83 -7.05 -12.43
C GLY A 78 9.39 -6.65 -12.08
N VAL A 79 8.46 -7.61 -12.09
CA VAL A 79 7.07 -7.39 -11.67
C VAL A 79 6.84 -8.07 -10.33
N ALA A 80 6.36 -7.30 -9.35
CA ALA A 80 5.86 -7.78 -8.07
C ALA A 80 4.33 -7.72 -8.11
N LEU A 81 3.69 -8.88 -7.98
CA LEU A 81 2.25 -8.98 -7.84
C LEU A 81 1.90 -8.77 -6.36
N GLY A 82 1.09 -7.76 -6.06
CA GLY A 82 0.52 -7.64 -4.71
C GLY A 82 -0.54 -8.70 -4.46
N GLY A 83 -0.84 -8.90 -3.18
CA GLY A 83 -1.91 -9.77 -2.73
C GLY A 83 -3.29 -9.16 -2.94
N ASP A 84 -4.28 -10.05 -3.01
CA ASP A 84 -5.71 -9.73 -3.02
C ASP A 84 -6.34 -10.13 -1.67
N ALA A 85 -7.53 -9.62 -1.38
CA ALA A 85 -8.31 -10.02 -0.21
C ALA A 85 -8.70 -11.51 -0.29
N PHE A 86 -8.69 -12.18 0.86
CA PHE A 86 -9.14 -13.56 0.96
C PHE A 86 -10.46 -13.62 1.73
N HIS A 87 -11.46 -14.22 1.09
CA HIS A 87 -12.75 -14.50 1.73
C HIS A 87 -12.71 -15.82 2.49
N VAL A 88 -13.47 -15.87 3.58
CA VAL A 88 -13.67 -17.06 4.37
C VAL A 88 -14.68 -17.96 3.65
N TYR A 89 -14.18 -19.03 3.04
CA TYR A 89 -14.97 -20.00 2.26
C TYR A 89 -15.77 -19.32 1.13
N SER A 90 -17.09 -19.56 1.10
CA SER A 90 -18.04 -18.94 0.18
C SER A 90 -18.85 -17.82 0.84
N SER A 91 -18.43 -17.34 2.02
CA SER A 91 -19.09 -16.24 2.72
C SER A 91 -18.45 -14.90 2.39
N ASP A 92 -19.21 -13.82 2.50
CA ASP A 92 -18.72 -12.45 2.30
C ASP A 92 -17.77 -11.96 3.43
N GLY A 93 -17.39 -12.84 4.37
CA GLY A 93 -16.44 -12.51 5.43
C GLY A 93 -15.01 -12.42 4.89
N GLU A 94 -14.38 -11.26 4.99
CA GLU A 94 -12.98 -11.04 4.59
C GLU A 94 -12.02 -11.26 5.77
N LEU A 95 -10.91 -11.95 5.50
CA LEU A 95 -9.79 -12.02 6.44
C LEU A 95 -9.04 -10.70 6.49
N ILE A 96 -8.41 -10.39 7.63
CA ILE A 96 -7.56 -9.21 7.77
C ILE A 96 -6.46 -9.27 6.72
N PHE A 97 -6.48 -8.31 5.78
CA PHE A 97 -5.53 -8.28 4.69
C PHE A 97 -4.12 -8.03 5.20
N LYS A 98 -3.20 -8.93 4.82
CA LYS A 98 -1.76 -8.77 5.01
C LYS A 98 -1.10 -8.91 3.65
N GLN A 99 -0.35 -7.87 3.28
CA GLN A 99 0.30 -7.80 1.98
C GLN A 99 1.33 -8.92 1.78
N GLU A 100 1.51 -9.33 0.52
CA GLU A 100 2.56 -10.25 0.10
C GLU A 100 3.95 -9.72 0.50
N ALA A 101 4.81 -10.61 1.00
CA ALA A 101 6.03 -10.22 1.68
C ALA A 101 7.01 -9.44 0.80
N TYR A 102 7.19 -9.82 -0.47
CA TYR A 102 8.06 -9.11 -1.40
C TYR A 102 7.49 -7.77 -1.84
N MET A 103 6.18 -7.71 -2.09
CA MET A 103 5.48 -6.47 -2.41
C MET A 103 5.61 -5.47 -1.24
N HIS A 104 5.38 -5.94 -0.01
CA HIS A 104 5.54 -5.13 1.19
C HIS A 104 7.00 -4.70 1.39
N TYR A 105 7.96 -5.60 1.15
CA TYR A 105 9.38 -5.32 1.29
C TYR A 105 9.87 -4.23 0.33
N LEU A 106 9.44 -4.25 -0.94
CA LEU A 106 9.90 -3.32 -1.98
C LEU A 106 9.16 -1.98 -1.97
N PHE A 107 7.87 -1.98 -1.64
CA PHE A 107 7.00 -0.80 -1.80
C PHE A 107 6.36 -0.30 -0.51
N GLY A 108 6.28 -1.10 0.56
CA GLY A 108 5.67 -0.68 1.84
C GLY A 108 4.17 -0.40 1.75
N VAL A 109 3.51 -0.94 0.73
CA VAL A 109 2.07 -0.83 0.53
C VAL A 109 1.37 -1.81 1.48
N SER A 110 0.24 -1.39 2.05
CA SER A 110 -0.58 -2.23 2.93
C SER A 110 -1.96 -2.49 2.34
N GLU A 111 -2.28 -1.85 1.22
CA GLU A 111 -3.54 -1.94 0.51
C GLU A 111 -3.56 -3.09 -0.52
N GLU A 112 -4.74 -3.65 -0.79
CA GLU A 112 -4.97 -4.83 -1.64
C GLU A 112 -5.20 -4.51 -3.12
N GLY A 113 -4.91 -5.46 -4.01
CA GLY A 113 -5.08 -5.28 -5.45
C GLY A 113 -4.07 -4.30 -6.06
N TRP A 114 -2.93 -4.07 -5.40
CA TRP A 114 -1.85 -3.21 -5.88
C TRP A 114 -0.81 -4.01 -6.63
N TRP A 115 -0.28 -3.49 -7.73
CA TRP A 115 0.85 -4.10 -8.43
C TRP A 115 2.07 -3.19 -8.38
N GLY A 116 3.25 -3.79 -8.31
CA GLY A 116 4.52 -3.08 -8.34
C GLY A 116 5.35 -3.53 -9.52
N ALA A 117 6.03 -2.60 -10.17
CA ALA A 117 7.08 -2.93 -11.13
C ALA A 117 8.34 -2.15 -10.78
N VAL A 118 9.48 -2.81 -10.90
CA VAL A 118 10.80 -2.18 -10.79
C VAL A 118 11.48 -2.40 -12.12
N ASP A 119 11.76 -1.30 -12.81
CA ASP A 119 12.59 -1.34 -14.01
C ASP A 119 14.05 -1.54 -13.59
N LEU A 120 14.66 -2.63 -14.01
CA LEU A 120 16.04 -2.98 -13.61
C LEU A 120 17.07 -2.15 -14.39
N PHE A 121 16.68 -1.57 -15.53
CA PHE A 121 17.56 -0.71 -16.30
C PHE A 121 17.68 0.68 -15.64
N SER A 122 16.55 1.37 -15.51
CA SER A 122 16.50 2.72 -14.93
C SER A 122 16.55 2.75 -13.40
N GLY A 123 16.24 1.64 -12.74
CA GLY A 123 16.05 1.59 -11.29
C GLY A 123 14.76 2.25 -10.81
N GLN A 124 13.87 2.65 -11.72
CA GLN A 124 12.61 3.31 -11.37
C GLN A 124 11.59 2.30 -10.82
N ALA A 125 10.91 2.73 -9.75
CA ALA A 125 9.83 2.00 -9.13
C ALA A 125 8.47 2.57 -9.58
N HIS A 126 7.66 1.71 -10.18
CA HIS A 126 6.31 2.00 -10.64
C HIS A 126 5.30 1.27 -9.77
N LEU A 127 4.23 1.96 -9.40
CA LEU A 127 3.19 1.42 -8.54
C LEU A 127 1.82 1.61 -9.21
N PHE A 128 1.07 0.52 -9.32
CA PHE A 128 -0.20 0.49 -10.00
C PHE A 128 -1.33 0.30 -8.98
N MET A 129 -2.18 1.31 -8.89
CA MET A 129 -3.33 1.36 -8.00
C MET A 129 -4.59 0.89 -8.76
N PRO A 130 -5.44 0.04 -8.16
CA PRO A 130 -6.68 -0.36 -8.79
C PRO A 130 -7.61 0.85 -8.95
N ARG A 131 -8.35 0.92 -10.05
CA ARG A 131 -9.39 1.94 -10.23
C ARG A 131 -10.65 1.49 -9.51
N LEU A 132 -10.89 2.07 -8.34
CA LEU A 132 -12.07 1.79 -7.52
C LEU A 132 -13.29 2.61 -7.97
N PRO A 133 -14.52 2.05 -7.90
CA PRO A 133 -15.75 2.77 -8.20
C PRO A 133 -16.10 3.76 -7.08
N GLU A 134 -16.88 4.81 -7.40
CA GLU A 134 -17.27 5.84 -6.43
C GLU A 134 -18.07 5.28 -5.24
N ALA A 135 -18.88 4.24 -5.48
CA ALA A 135 -19.64 3.55 -4.43
C ALA A 135 -18.74 2.97 -3.33
N TYR A 136 -17.48 2.64 -3.63
CA TYR A 136 -16.51 2.15 -2.65
C TYR A 136 -16.23 3.18 -1.56
N ALA A 137 -16.34 4.48 -1.89
CA ALA A 137 -16.07 5.56 -0.95
C ALA A 137 -17.04 5.59 0.24
N VAL A 138 -18.27 5.10 0.03
CA VAL A 138 -19.34 5.06 1.05
C VAL A 138 -18.99 4.07 2.17
N TRP A 139 -18.39 2.93 1.80
CA TRP A 139 -18.11 1.83 2.72
C TRP A 139 -16.69 1.89 3.30
N MET A 140 -15.72 2.22 2.46
CA MET A 140 -14.29 2.06 2.76
C MET A 140 -13.58 3.39 3.03
N GLY A 141 -14.32 4.50 2.94
CA GLY A 141 -13.82 5.86 3.19
C GLY A 141 -13.30 6.58 1.94
N PRO A 142 -12.71 7.77 2.09
CA PRO A 142 -12.36 8.63 0.97
C PRO A 142 -11.40 7.98 -0.03
N LEU A 143 -11.76 8.02 -1.31
CA LEU A 143 -10.89 7.55 -2.39
C LEU A 143 -9.65 8.43 -2.49
N LYS A 144 -8.49 7.84 -2.26
CA LYS A 144 -7.20 8.54 -2.32
C LYS A 144 -6.72 8.68 -3.76
N SER A 145 -6.01 9.77 -4.03
CA SER A 145 -5.44 10.06 -5.34
C SER A 145 -4.06 9.42 -5.52
N CYS A 146 -3.59 9.30 -6.76
CA CYS A 146 -2.23 8.85 -7.06
C CYS A 146 -1.15 9.76 -6.45
N GLN A 147 -1.45 11.05 -6.26
CA GLN A 147 -0.51 12.01 -5.66
C GLN A 147 -0.34 11.73 -4.16
N ASP A 148 -1.43 11.44 -3.45
CA ASP A 148 -1.39 11.10 -2.03
C ASP A 148 -0.50 9.88 -1.77
N TYR A 149 -0.60 8.87 -2.64
CA TYR A 149 0.22 7.67 -2.54
C TYR A 149 1.66 7.87 -2.98
N ARG A 150 1.90 8.73 -3.96
CA ARG A 150 3.27 9.08 -4.36
C ARG A 150 4.04 9.70 -3.19
N LEU A 151 3.37 10.56 -2.42
CA LEU A 151 3.94 11.16 -1.20
C LEU A 151 4.14 10.11 -0.08
N LYS A 152 3.25 9.10 -0.01
CA LYS A 152 3.22 8.09 1.06
C LYS A 152 4.19 6.92 0.87
N THR A 153 4.41 6.45 -0.36
CA THR A 153 5.21 5.23 -0.62
C THR A 153 6.46 5.49 -1.44
N CYS A 154 6.69 6.75 -1.85
CA CYS A 154 7.86 7.18 -2.61
C CYS A 154 8.14 6.40 -3.93
N PRO A 155 7.14 5.92 -4.72
CA PRO A 155 7.42 5.47 -6.08
C PRO A 155 7.60 6.68 -7.01
N ALA A 156 8.42 6.51 -8.05
CA ALA A 156 8.66 7.55 -9.06
C ALA A 156 7.39 7.83 -9.88
N HIS A 157 6.55 6.81 -10.09
CA HIS A 157 5.32 6.92 -10.87
C HIS A 157 4.23 6.04 -10.23
N CYS A 158 3.07 6.64 -9.94
CA CYS A 158 1.86 5.92 -9.55
C CYS A 158 0.82 6.06 -10.66
N ALA A 159 0.32 4.94 -11.19
CA ALA A 159 -0.66 4.91 -12.27
C ALA A 159 -1.89 4.07 -11.87
N ARG A 160 -3.06 4.40 -12.44
CA ARG A 160 -4.27 3.57 -12.27
C ARG A 160 -4.32 2.52 -13.38
N TYR A 161 -4.66 1.29 -13.03
CA TYR A 161 -4.83 0.21 -14.00
C TYR A 161 -6.22 -0.42 -13.92
N SER A 162 -6.67 -1.02 -15.04
CA SER A 162 -7.83 -1.92 -15.10
C SER A 162 -7.30 -3.34 -15.27
N ALA A 163 -7.82 -4.30 -14.50
CA ALA A 163 -7.28 -5.65 -14.29
C ALA A 163 -7.35 -6.62 -15.50
N ALA A 164 -7.08 -6.16 -16.72
CA ALA A 164 -7.48 -6.87 -17.95
C ALA A 164 -6.50 -7.92 -18.50
N SER A 165 -5.29 -8.12 -17.96
CA SER A 165 -4.45 -9.23 -18.44
C SER A 165 -3.34 -9.61 -17.46
N ARG A 166 -3.52 -10.75 -16.77
CA ARG A 166 -2.46 -11.42 -16.01
C ARG A 166 -1.56 -12.19 -16.98
N GLY A 167 -0.37 -11.68 -17.25
CA GLY A 167 0.70 -12.46 -17.89
C GLY A 167 1.42 -13.34 -16.87
N PRO A 168 2.00 -14.49 -17.25
CA PRO A 168 2.79 -15.31 -16.35
C PRO A 168 4.04 -14.55 -15.91
N GLY A 169 4.09 -14.18 -14.62
CA GLY A 169 5.21 -13.43 -14.03
C GLY A 169 6.44 -14.31 -13.77
N PRO A 170 7.64 -13.72 -13.67
CA PRO A 170 8.85 -14.45 -13.33
C PRO A 170 8.75 -15.08 -11.93
N THR A 171 9.26 -16.30 -11.78
CA THR A 171 9.15 -17.07 -10.53
C THR A 171 9.91 -16.40 -9.37
N PRO A 172 9.38 -16.39 -8.13
CA PRO A 172 9.93 -15.67 -6.97
C PRO A 172 11.29 -16.18 -6.45
N ARG A 173 11.88 -17.22 -7.06
CA ARG A 173 13.14 -17.86 -6.63
C ARG A 173 14.38 -16.96 -6.71
N GLN A 174 14.30 -15.80 -7.35
CA GLN A 174 15.47 -14.93 -7.54
C GLN A 174 15.67 -13.92 -6.40
N LEU A 175 14.62 -13.52 -5.67
CA LEU A 175 14.73 -12.58 -4.54
C LEU A 175 15.20 -13.25 -3.24
N THR A 176 14.85 -14.53 -3.03
CA THR A 176 15.10 -15.26 -1.76
C THR A 176 16.57 -15.38 -1.38
N ARG A 177 17.50 -15.44 -2.35
CA ARG A 177 18.91 -15.77 -2.09
C ARG A 177 19.76 -14.65 -1.49
N ARG A 178 19.30 -13.39 -1.48
CA ARG A 178 20.11 -12.24 -1.04
C ARG A 178 19.53 -11.45 0.13
N HIS A 179 18.72 -12.11 0.98
CA HIS A 179 18.30 -11.60 2.28
C HIS A 179 19.37 -11.42 3.39
N PRO A 180 20.68 -11.77 3.29
CA PRO A 180 21.54 -11.73 4.47
C PRO A 180 22.09 -10.36 4.90
N LEU A 181 21.80 -9.24 4.21
CA LEU A 181 22.29 -7.91 4.60
C LEU A 181 21.15 -6.91 4.83
N LYS A 182 20.54 -7.01 6.01
CA LYS A 182 19.54 -6.07 6.53
C LYS A 182 20.11 -4.66 6.61
N THR A 183 19.33 -3.65 6.19
CA THR A 183 19.70 -2.25 6.41
C THR A 183 19.60 -1.90 7.90
N GLU A 184 20.29 -0.84 8.33
CA GLU A 184 20.18 -0.33 9.70
C GLU A 184 18.72 0.00 10.08
N GLN A 185 17.93 0.50 9.13
CA GLN A 185 16.50 0.74 9.34
C GLN A 185 15.71 -0.56 9.55
N GLU A 186 15.99 -1.62 8.78
CA GLU A 186 15.37 -2.93 9.00
C GLU A 186 15.77 -3.51 10.37
N VAL A 187 17.04 -3.38 10.74
CA VAL A 187 17.54 -3.82 12.05
C VAL A 187 16.87 -3.06 13.19
N ALA A 188 16.65 -1.75 13.04
CA ALA A 188 15.92 -0.95 14.04
C ALA A 188 14.49 -1.45 14.24
N ILE A 189 13.79 -1.80 13.16
CA ILE A 189 12.44 -2.39 13.23
C ILE A 189 12.47 -3.75 13.94
N LEU A 190 13.45 -4.60 13.62
CA LEU A 190 13.62 -5.91 14.26
C LEU A 190 13.93 -5.78 15.75
N ARG A 191 14.80 -4.83 16.14
CA ARG A 191 15.11 -4.53 17.54
C ARG A 191 13.85 -4.08 18.30
N TYR A 192 13.04 -3.21 17.69
CA TYR A 192 11.79 -2.76 18.29
C TYR A 192 10.77 -3.90 18.45
N ALA A 193 10.59 -4.74 17.42
CA ALA A 193 9.70 -5.91 17.50
C ALA A 193 10.15 -6.88 18.61
N ASN A 194 11.45 -7.15 18.71
CA ASN A 194 12.01 -7.97 19.78
C ASN A 194 11.83 -7.33 21.16
N GLN A 195 12.00 -6.01 21.29
CA GLN A 195 11.78 -5.31 22.55
C GLN A 195 10.33 -5.44 23.03
N VAL A 196 9.36 -5.19 22.15
CA VAL A 196 7.92 -5.31 22.46
C VAL A 196 7.57 -6.76 22.78
N GLY A 197 8.02 -7.72 21.97
CA GLY A 197 7.80 -9.14 22.20
C GLY A 197 8.40 -9.63 23.52
N SER A 198 9.61 -9.17 23.86
CA SER A 198 10.27 -9.52 25.12
C SER A 198 9.54 -8.93 26.33
N ALA A 199 9.08 -7.67 26.23
CA ALA A 199 8.28 -7.04 27.28
C ALA A 199 6.94 -7.76 27.49
N ALA A 200 6.25 -8.14 26.41
CA ALA A 200 5.04 -8.94 26.47
C ALA A 200 5.30 -10.31 27.10
N HIS A 201 6.38 -10.99 26.72
CA HIS A 201 6.74 -12.29 27.29
C HIS A 201 7.06 -12.19 28.80
N VAL A 202 7.73 -11.12 29.24
CA VAL A 202 7.97 -10.86 30.67
C VAL A 202 6.65 -10.58 31.41
N ALA A 203 5.70 -9.87 30.80
CA ALA A 203 4.39 -9.63 31.38
C ALA A 203 3.59 -10.94 31.52
N MET A 204 3.55 -11.76 30.47
CA MET A 204 2.93 -13.08 30.46
C MET A 204 3.51 -13.98 31.58
N MET A 205 4.84 -14.05 31.70
CA MET A 205 5.50 -14.84 32.75
C MET A 205 5.19 -14.35 34.17
N ARG A 206 4.96 -13.05 34.36
CA ARG A 206 4.56 -12.48 35.66
C ARG A 206 3.09 -12.74 36.00
N ALA A 207 2.23 -12.88 34.99
CA ALA A 207 0.81 -13.15 35.16
C ALA A 207 0.47 -14.64 35.25
N ALA A 208 1.43 -15.53 34.96
CA ALA A 208 1.21 -16.97 34.94
C ALA A 208 0.98 -17.54 36.35
N GLU A 209 -0.22 -18.08 36.58
CA GLU A 209 -0.65 -18.70 37.83
C GLU A 209 -1.29 -20.07 37.58
N PRO A 210 -1.14 -21.05 38.50
CA PRO A 210 -1.81 -22.34 38.38
C PRO A 210 -3.33 -22.19 38.27
N GLY A 211 -3.94 -22.89 37.31
CA GLY A 211 -5.39 -22.82 37.05
C GLY A 211 -5.79 -21.88 35.92
N LEU A 212 -4.86 -21.07 35.38
CA LEU A 212 -5.07 -20.37 34.12
C LEU A 212 -5.02 -21.32 32.92
N MET A 213 -5.82 -21.01 31.91
CA MET A 213 -5.83 -21.70 30.62
C MET A 213 -4.84 -21.05 29.66
N GLU A 214 -4.30 -21.82 28.71
CA GLU A 214 -3.30 -21.34 27.74
C GLU A 214 -3.78 -20.13 26.94
N TYR A 215 -5.03 -20.12 26.50
CA TYR A 215 -5.61 -18.98 25.75
C TYR A 215 -5.72 -17.71 26.59
N GLN A 216 -5.80 -17.81 27.92
CA GLN A 216 -5.84 -16.64 28.80
C GLN A 216 -4.46 -15.98 28.84
N LEU A 217 -3.39 -16.78 28.85
CA LEU A 217 -2.02 -16.29 28.77
C LEU A 217 -1.69 -15.68 27.41
N GLU A 218 -2.24 -16.23 26.31
CA GLU A 218 -2.10 -15.63 24.98
C GLU A 218 -2.74 -14.24 24.89
N ALA A 219 -3.82 -14.00 25.64
CA ALA A 219 -4.57 -12.75 25.64
C ALA A 219 -4.06 -11.69 26.63
N THR A 220 -3.05 -12.01 27.47
CA THR A 220 -2.53 -11.15 28.55
C THR A 220 -1.44 -10.21 28.05
#